data_AF-A0A817UQU9-F1
#
_entry.id   AF-A0A817UQU9-F1
#
_cell.length_a   1.000
_cell.length_b   1.000
_cell.length_c   1.000
_cell.angle_alpha   90.00
_cell.angle_beta   90.00
_cell.angle_gamma   90.00
#
_symmetry.space_group_name_H-M   'P 1'
#
loop_
_entity.id
_entity.type
_entity.pdbx_description
1 polymer ?
#
loop_
_entity_poly.entity_id
_entity_poly.type
_entity_poly.pdbx_seq_one_letter_code
_entity_poly.pdbx_strand_id
1 'polypeptide(L)'
;MWHPALLKTLLKLEFPPPILKWIFSWLNGRSMSIHVGNAVSRVINLFVGAPQGSVLAATLFRLHVHFLPSHFMNLVCHLFADDLAIVISGALENTFSRNITELERQAETAMRILAKYADDNILPVNVNKTKALLVHDVVAPPYPKIKYKDLSIEF
;
A
#
# COMPACT_ATOMS: atom_id res chain seq x y z
N MET A 1 0.67 3.26 9.41
CA MET A 1 1.71 2.33 9.88
C MET A 1 1.31 1.75 11.21
N TRP A 2 0.98 0.47 11.25
CA TRP A 2 0.61 -0.21 12.49
C TRP A 2 1.84 -0.82 13.16
N HIS A 3 2.08 -0.52 14.45
CA HIS A 3 3.33 -0.86 15.13
C HIS A 3 3.59 -2.38 15.21
N PRO A 4 2.60 -3.26 15.51
CA PRO A 4 2.80 -4.71 15.52
C PRO A 4 3.22 -5.28 14.16
N ALA A 5 2.61 -4.81 13.06
CA ALA A 5 3.00 -5.24 11.72
C ALA A 5 4.42 -4.77 11.35
N LEU A 6 4.80 -3.53 11.70
CA LEU A 6 6.19 -3.08 11.55
C LEU A 6 7.15 -3.98 12.34
N LEU A 7 6.85 -4.27 13.62
CA LEU A 7 7.70 -5.12 14.45
C LEU A 7 7.86 -6.53 13.86
N LYS A 8 6.77 -7.12 13.36
CA LYS A 8 6.80 -8.40 12.64
C LYS A 8 7.74 -8.36 11.43
N THR A 9 7.71 -7.27 10.65
CA THR A 9 8.62 -7.10 9.52
C THR A 9 10.08 -6.97 9.98
N LEU A 10 10.36 -6.17 11.01
CA LEU A 10 11.73 -5.99 11.51
C LEU A 10 12.30 -7.30 12.09
N LEU A 11 11.48 -8.11 12.76
CA LEU A 11 11.87 -9.43 13.25
C LEU A 11 12.19 -10.39 12.10
N LYS A 12 11.39 -10.38 11.03
CA LYS A 12 11.67 -11.17 9.81
C LYS A 12 12.94 -10.75 9.09
N LEU A 13 13.32 -9.47 9.22
CA LEU A 13 14.57 -8.93 8.70
C LEU A 13 15.75 -9.11 9.68
N GLU A 14 15.55 -9.86 10.77
CA GLU A 14 16.59 -10.20 11.75
C GLU A 14 17.28 -8.99 12.37
N PHE A 15 16.54 -7.90 12.59
CA PHE A 15 17.09 -6.70 13.24
C PHE A 15 17.59 -7.03 14.66
N PRO A 16 18.77 -6.51 15.06
CA PRO A 16 19.32 -6.71 16.39
C PRO A 16 18.35 -6.30 17.51
N PRO A 17 18.23 -7.07 18.62
CA PRO A 17 17.34 -6.75 19.73
C PRO A 17 17.48 -5.33 20.31
N PRO A 18 18.69 -4.74 20.43
CA PRO A 18 18.83 -3.36 20.90
C PRO A 18 18.14 -2.34 19.99
N ILE A 19 18.23 -2.53 18.67
CA ILE A 19 17.60 -1.64 17.68
C ILE A 19 16.09 -1.78 17.74
N LEU A 20 15.57 -3.01 17.83
CA LEU A 20 14.13 -3.28 17.99
C LEU A 20 13.56 -2.58 19.24
N LYS A 21 14.26 -2.70 20.39
CA LYS A 21 13.86 -2.03 21.64
C LYS A 21 13.85 -0.52 21.50
N TRP A 22 14.85 0.06 20.83
CA TRP A 22 14.91 1.49 20.59
C TRP A 22 13.77 1.99 19.68
N ILE A 23 13.49 1.30 18.56
CA ILE A 23 12.37 1.63 17.66
C ILE A 23 11.04 1.54 18.41
N PHE A 24 10.84 0.47 19.19
CA PHE A 24 9.62 0.29 19.97
C PHE A 24 9.44 1.39 21.01
N SER A 25 10.50 1.74 21.74
CA SER A 25 10.50 2.86 22.69
C SER A 25 10.13 4.18 22.01
N TRP A 26 10.63 4.42 20.79
CA TRP A 26 10.33 5.62 20.02
C TRP A 26 8.86 5.69 19.54
N LEU A 27 8.24 4.54 19.25
CA LEU A 27 6.84 4.45 18.80
C LEU A 27 5.82 4.40 19.94
N ASN A 28 6.22 3.93 21.13
CA ASN A 28 5.31 3.69 22.25
C ASN A 28 4.96 4.96 23.03
N GLY A 29 3.80 4.97 23.69
CA GLY A 29 3.39 6.04 24.62
C GLY A 29 3.19 7.41 23.95
N ARG A 30 2.91 7.42 22.65
CA ARG A 30 2.76 8.66 21.88
C ARG A 30 1.36 9.25 22.08
N SER A 31 1.30 10.57 22.08
CA SER A 31 0.06 11.32 22.07
C SER A 31 0.15 12.55 21.17
N MET A 32 -0.99 13.11 20.78
CA MET A 32 -1.08 14.35 20.02
C MET A 32 -2.25 15.21 20.50
N SER A 33 -2.12 16.52 20.30
CA SER A 33 -3.21 17.48 20.35
C SER A 33 -3.08 18.44 19.16
N ILE A 34 -4.19 19.06 18.77
CA ILE A 34 -4.26 19.99 17.65
C ILE A 34 -4.43 21.39 18.23
N HIS A 35 -3.64 22.34 17.74
CA HIS A 35 -3.69 23.74 18.14
C HIS A 35 -4.07 24.60 16.92
N VAL A 36 -5.18 25.34 17.01
CA VAL A 36 -5.65 26.23 15.93
C VAL A 36 -6.00 27.60 16.54
N GLY A 37 -5.21 28.62 16.23
CA GLY A 37 -5.36 29.94 16.85
C GLY A 37 -5.17 29.84 18.36
N ASN A 38 -6.21 30.11 19.14
CA ASN A 38 -6.21 29.98 20.60
C ASN A 38 -6.91 28.71 21.11
N ALA A 39 -7.40 27.85 20.21
CA ALA A 39 -8.10 26.62 20.57
C ALA A 39 -7.14 25.43 20.60
N VAL A 40 -7.24 24.61 21.65
CA VAL A 40 -6.46 23.38 21.83
C VAL A 40 -7.41 22.19 21.95
N SER A 41 -7.18 21.15 21.16
CA SER A 41 -7.95 19.91 21.28
C SER A 41 -7.57 19.14 22.54
N ARG A 42 -8.43 18.20 22.94
CA ARG A 42 -8.04 17.14 23.88
C ARG A 42 -6.81 16.37 23.36
N VAL A 43 -6.04 15.83 24.30
CA VAL A 43 -4.93 14.92 24.01
C VAL A 43 -5.48 13.56 23.57
N ILE A 44 -4.93 13.01 22.50
CA ILE A 44 -5.30 11.71 21.93
C ILE A 44 -4.06 10.82 21.95
N ASN A 45 -4.18 9.62 22.50
CA ASN A 45 -3.11 8.61 22.46
C ASN A 45 -3.05 7.96 21.07
N LEU A 46 -1.83 7.76 20.57
CA LEU A 46 -1.55 7.25 19.24
C LEU A 46 -1.04 5.81 19.30
N PHE A 47 -1.83 4.90 18.74
CA PHE A 47 -1.49 3.46 18.63
C PHE A 47 -1.06 3.06 17.21
N VAL A 48 -1.18 3.99 16.26
CA VAL A 48 -0.80 3.83 14.85
C VAL A 48 -0.09 5.09 14.37
N GLY A 49 0.78 4.91 13.38
CA GLY A 49 1.54 5.98 12.77
C GLY A 49 2.87 6.24 13.47
N ALA A 50 3.55 7.27 13.00
CA ALA A 50 4.80 7.77 13.56
C ALA A 50 4.77 9.30 13.49
N PRO A 51 5.61 9.99 14.27
CA PRO A 51 5.77 11.44 14.20
C PRO A 51 5.96 11.93 12.76
N GLN A 52 5.03 12.72 12.26
CA GLN A 52 5.14 13.37 10.95
C GLN A 52 6.30 14.37 10.97
N GLY A 53 7.04 14.47 9.86
CA GLY A 53 8.25 15.30 9.76
C GLY A 53 9.53 14.64 10.28
N SER A 54 9.45 13.42 10.82
CA SER A 54 10.64 12.65 11.20
C SER A 54 11.21 11.90 9.99
N VAL A 55 12.53 12.01 9.77
CA VAL A 55 13.26 11.19 8.79
C VAL A 55 13.11 9.70 9.11
N LEU A 56 13.13 9.33 10.39
CA LEU A 56 12.96 7.95 10.82
C LEU A 56 11.56 7.41 10.48
N ALA A 57 10.51 8.23 10.56
CA ALA A 57 9.15 7.80 10.23
C ALA A 57 9.06 7.30 8.78
N ALA A 58 9.68 8.01 7.83
CA ALA A 58 9.71 7.61 6.43
C ALA A 58 10.46 6.29 6.22
N THR A 59 11.62 6.12 6.86
CA THR A 59 12.40 4.88 6.83
C THR A 59 11.62 3.70 7.40
N LEU A 60 10.97 3.88 8.56
CA LEU A 60 10.16 2.85 9.19
C LEU A 60 8.91 2.52 8.36
N PHE A 61 8.31 3.50 7.70
CA PHE A 61 7.20 3.23 6.78
C PHE A 61 7.64 2.36 5.61
N ARG A 62 8.79 2.67 4.99
CA ARG A 62 9.36 1.82 3.93
C ARG A 62 9.62 0.39 4.42
N LEU A 63 10.12 0.22 5.64
CA LEU A 63 10.30 -1.11 6.24
C LEU A 63 8.95 -1.79 6.51
N HIS A 64 7.93 -1.06 6.96
CA HIS A 64 6.59 -1.59 7.19
C HIS A 64 5.98 -2.22 5.93
N VAL A 65 6.13 -1.57 4.78
CA VAL A 65 5.63 -2.06 3.48
C VAL A 65 6.64 -2.90 2.69
N HIS A 66 7.80 -3.23 3.27
CA HIS A 66 8.91 -3.89 2.57
C HIS A 66 8.52 -5.19 1.85
N PHE A 67 7.68 -6.00 2.49
CA PHE A 67 7.22 -7.28 1.93
C PHE A 67 5.98 -7.17 1.05
N LEU A 68 5.39 -5.99 0.85
CA LEU A 68 4.22 -5.84 -0.02
C LEU A 68 4.50 -6.33 -1.46
N PRO A 69 5.60 -5.94 -2.13
CA PRO A 69 5.87 -6.40 -3.50
C PRO A 69 5.99 -7.92 -3.64
N SER A 70 6.48 -8.63 -2.61
CA SER A 70 6.65 -10.08 -2.66
C SER A 70 5.32 -10.85 -2.72
N HIS A 71 4.19 -10.19 -2.47
CA HIS A 71 2.87 -10.82 -2.62
C HIS A 71 2.41 -10.86 -4.09
N PHE A 72 3.05 -10.09 -4.98
CA PHE A 72 2.72 -9.99 -6.40
C PHE A 72 3.75 -10.70 -7.29
N MET A 73 4.17 -11.92 -6.94
CA MET A 73 5.33 -12.61 -7.55
C MET A 73 5.34 -12.70 -9.08
N ASN A 74 4.17 -12.67 -9.73
CA ASN A 74 4.04 -12.77 -11.19
C ASN A 74 3.75 -11.43 -11.88
N LEU A 75 3.77 -10.32 -11.14
CA LEU A 75 3.47 -8.99 -11.65
C LEU A 75 4.64 -8.05 -11.37
N VAL A 76 4.79 -7.06 -12.24
CA VAL A 76 5.76 -5.99 -12.00
C VAL A 76 5.15 -5.00 -11.01
N CYS A 77 5.87 -4.71 -9.94
CA CYS A 77 5.41 -3.89 -8.83
C CYS A 77 6.45 -2.83 -8.48
N HIS A 78 6.04 -1.57 -8.51
CA HIS A 78 6.85 -0.42 -8.13
C HIS A 78 6.24 0.26 -6.90
N LEU A 79 7.03 0.41 -5.86
CA LEU A 79 6.61 1.00 -4.59
C LEU A 79 7.55 2.16 -4.26
N PHE A 80 6.99 3.35 -4.10
CA PHE A 80 7.73 4.55 -3.68
C PHE A 80 6.91 5.32 -2.65
N ALA A 81 7.46 5.48 -1.45
CA ALA A 81 6.69 5.95 -0.30
C ALA A 81 5.35 5.16 -0.18
N ASP A 82 4.21 5.84 -0.16
CA ASP A 82 2.87 5.26 -0.15
C ASP A 82 2.28 4.98 -1.55
N ASP A 83 2.94 5.45 -2.61
CA ASP A 83 2.50 5.20 -3.99
C ASP A 83 2.92 3.82 -4.46
N LEU A 84 1.93 3.04 -4.91
CA LEU A 84 2.07 1.70 -5.45
C LEU A 84 1.59 1.68 -6.91
N ALA A 85 2.45 1.22 -7.82
CA ALA A 85 2.08 0.91 -9.20
C ALA A 85 2.24 -0.59 -9.45
N ILE A 86 1.20 -1.22 -9.98
CA ILE A 86 1.19 -2.62 -10.41
C ILE A 86 1.03 -2.63 -11.93
N VAL A 87 1.99 -3.21 -12.63
CA VAL A 87 1.97 -3.32 -14.09
C VAL A 87 1.61 -4.75 -14.47
N ILE A 88 0.62 -4.86 -15.34
CA ILE A 88 0.04 -6.10 -15.83
C ILE A 88 0.10 -6.06 -17.35
N SER A 89 0.61 -7.12 -17.96
CA SER A 89 0.83 -7.20 -19.40
C SER A 89 0.07 -8.36 -20.03
N GLY A 90 -0.53 -8.11 -21.19
CA GLY A 90 -1.06 -9.16 -22.05
C GLY A 90 0.07 -9.91 -22.78
N ALA A 91 -0.27 -11.04 -23.39
CA ALA A 91 0.67 -11.81 -24.19
C ALA A 91 0.62 -11.36 -25.66
N LEU A 92 1.77 -11.35 -26.35
CA LEU A 92 1.87 -10.85 -27.72
C LEU A 92 1.15 -11.75 -28.72
N GLU A 93 1.08 -13.05 -28.43
CA GLU A 93 0.41 -14.07 -29.23
C GLU A 93 -1.12 -14.06 -29.09
N ASN A 94 -1.66 -13.35 -28.11
CA ASN A 94 -3.10 -13.27 -27.88
C ASN A 94 -3.75 -12.19 -28.74
N THR A 95 -5.02 -12.41 -29.08
CA THR A 95 -5.86 -11.33 -29.63
C THR A 95 -6.08 -10.24 -28.58
N PHE A 96 -6.33 -9.01 -29.02
CA PHE A 96 -6.60 -7.88 -28.12
C PHE A 96 -7.72 -8.20 -27.12
N SER A 97 -8.85 -8.73 -27.61
CA SER A 97 -9.99 -9.10 -26.75
C SER A 97 -9.62 -10.14 -25.70
N ARG A 98 -8.77 -11.12 -26.04
CA ARG A 98 -8.28 -12.11 -25.07
C ARG A 98 -7.35 -11.47 -24.02
N ASN A 99 -6.51 -10.53 -24.44
CA ASN A 99 -5.67 -9.77 -23.53
C ASN A 99 -6.51 -8.92 -22.56
N ILE A 100 -7.58 -8.27 -23.00
CA ILE A 100 -8.46 -7.51 -22.10
C ILE A 100 -9.04 -8.38 -20.99
N THR A 101 -9.58 -9.56 -21.34
CA THR A 101 -10.12 -10.50 -20.33
C THR A 101 -9.04 -10.98 -19.36
N GLU A 102 -7.83 -11.24 -19.85
CA GLU A 102 -6.72 -11.71 -19.02
C GLU A 102 -6.18 -10.60 -18.11
N LEU A 103 -6.07 -9.36 -18.62
CA LEU A 103 -5.71 -8.17 -17.84
C LEU A 103 -6.73 -7.93 -16.73
N GLU A 104 -8.03 -8.06 -17.02
CA GLU A 104 -9.10 -7.95 -16.01
C GLU A 104 -8.90 -8.98 -14.90
N ARG A 105 -8.72 -10.25 -15.25
CA ARG A 105 -8.51 -11.36 -14.30
C ARG A 105 -7.26 -11.18 -13.43
N GLN A 106 -6.16 -10.74 -14.03
CA GLN A 106 -4.92 -10.45 -13.29
C GLN A 106 -5.08 -9.23 -12.38
N ALA A 107 -5.77 -8.18 -12.84
CA ALA A 107 -6.06 -7.00 -12.03
C ALA A 107 -6.95 -7.35 -10.83
N GLU A 108 -8.00 -8.16 -11.00
CA GLU A 108 -8.82 -8.65 -9.89
C GLU A 108 -8.00 -9.44 -8.86
N THR A 109 -7.10 -10.31 -9.34
CA THR A 109 -6.20 -11.08 -8.48
C THR A 109 -5.28 -10.15 -7.69
N ALA A 110 -4.68 -9.15 -8.34
CA ALA A 110 -3.84 -8.14 -7.71
C ALA A 110 -4.62 -7.33 -6.67
N MET A 111 -5.84 -6.86 -6.99
CA MET A 111 -6.67 -6.09 -6.06
C MET A 111 -7.07 -6.91 -4.83
N ARG A 112 -7.31 -8.22 -4.98
CA ARG A 112 -7.58 -9.11 -3.85
C ARG A 112 -6.35 -9.29 -2.95
N ILE A 113 -5.16 -9.46 -3.53
CA ILE A 113 -3.90 -9.55 -2.79
C ILE A 113 -3.66 -8.25 -2.02
N LEU A 114 -3.83 -7.11 -2.69
CA LEU A 114 -3.68 -5.79 -2.09
C LEU A 114 -4.67 -5.58 -0.94
N ALA A 115 -5.96 -5.92 -1.14
CA ALA A 115 -6.99 -5.80 -0.12
C ALA A 115 -6.67 -6.63 1.12
N LYS A 116 -6.24 -7.89 0.92
CA LYS A 116 -5.81 -8.74 2.04
C LYS A 116 -4.63 -8.14 2.80
N TYR A 117 -3.60 -7.69 2.09
CA TYR A 117 -2.43 -7.09 2.73
C TYR A 117 -2.80 -5.81 3.48
N ALA A 118 -3.62 -4.96 2.88
CA ALA A 118 -4.12 -3.72 3.47
C ALA A 118 -4.86 -3.99 4.79
N ASP A 119 -5.74 -4.98 4.80
CA ASP A 119 -6.52 -5.36 5.99
C ASP A 119 -5.61 -5.98 7.07
N ASP A 120 -4.70 -6.87 6.70
CA ASP A 120 -3.76 -7.53 7.63
C ASP A 120 -2.76 -6.55 8.29
N ASN A 121 -2.50 -5.40 7.68
CA ASN A 121 -1.51 -4.41 8.13
C ASN A 121 -2.09 -3.06 8.57
N ILE A 122 -3.43 -2.89 8.54
CA ILE A 122 -4.13 -1.63 8.82
C ILE A 122 -3.57 -0.48 7.95
N LEU A 123 -3.54 -0.73 6.65
CA LEU A 123 -3.10 0.19 5.60
C LEU A 123 -4.24 0.41 4.59
N PRO A 124 -5.24 1.24 4.92
CA PRO A 124 -6.39 1.44 4.06
C PRO A 124 -5.99 2.05 2.71
N VAL A 125 -6.46 1.46 1.62
CA VAL A 125 -6.25 1.96 0.25
C VAL A 125 -7.23 3.09 -0.05
N ASN A 126 -6.75 4.19 -0.60
CA ASN A 126 -7.59 5.29 -1.06
C ASN A 126 -8.06 5.04 -2.49
N VAL A 127 -9.20 4.36 -2.63
CA VAL A 127 -9.79 3.98 -3.92
C VAL A 127 -10.02 5.18 -4.84
N ASN A 128 -10.40 6.34 -4.29
CA ASN A 128 -10.66 7.55 -5.09
C ASN A 128 -9.39 8.10 -5.77
N LYS A 129 -8.23 7.87 -5.14
CA LYS A 129 -6.91 8.24 -5.69
C LYS A 129 -6.28 7.13 -6.53
N THR A 130 -6.78 5.90 -6.43
CA THR A 130 -6.32 4.77 -7.25
C THR A 130 -6.94 4.86 -8.65
N LYS A 131 -6.08 4.89 -9.67
CA LYS A 131 -6.48 4.93 -11.09
C LYS A 131 -5.81 3.81 -11.87
N ALA A 132 -6.49 3.34 -12.90
CA ALA A 132 -5.95 2.39 -13.87
C ALA A 132 -5.50 3.15 -15.13
N LEU A 133 -4.48 2.63 -15.81
CA LEU A 133 -4.04 3.17 -17.09
C LEU A 133 -3.90 1.99 -18.05
N LEU A 134 -4.58 2.07 -19.20
CA LEU A 134 -4.45 1.09 -20.27
C LEU A 134 -3.56 1.65 -21.38
N VAL A 135 -2.49 0.95 -21.73
CA VAL A 135 -1.57 1.33 -22.81
C VAL A 135 -1.72 0.33 -23.96
N HIS A 136 -2.10 0.83 -25.14
CA HIS A 136 -2.38 0.04 -26.34
C HIS A 136 -2.33 0.94 -27.60
N ASP A 137 -2.40 0.33 -28.77
CA ASP A 137 -2.42 0.98 -30.10
C ASP A 137 -3.80 0.94 -30.78
N VAL A 138 -4.77 0.22 -30.22
CA VAL A 138 -6.15 0.11 -30.76
C VAL A 138 -6.95 1.40 -30.57
N VAL A 139 -7.70 1.82 -31.60
CA VAL A 139 -8.64 2.95 -31.49
C VAL A 139 -9.90 2.51 -30.73
N ALA A 140 -10.27 3.26 -29.68
CA ALA A 140 -11.45 3.00 -28.82
C ALA A 140 -11.47 1.56 -28.23
N PRO A 141 -10.50 1.22 -27.36
CA PRO A 141 -10.42 -0.12 -26.78
C PRO A 141 -11.61 -0.39 -25.85
N PRO A 142 -12.06 -1.64 -25.71
CA PRO A 142 -12.76 -2.06 -24.50
C PRO A 142 -11.82 -1.93 -23.28
N TYR A 143 -12.32 -1.33 -22.20
CA TYR A 143 -11.60 -1.19 -20.94
C TYR A 143 -11.88 -2.38 -20.00
N PRO A 144 -10.85 -2.96 -19.36
CA PRO A 144 -11.03 -3.95 -18.31
C PRO A 144 -11.84 -3.39 -17.14
N LYS A 145 -12.72 -4.18 -16.54
CA LYS A 145 -13.46 -3.76 -15.34
C LYS A 145 -12.66 -4.12 -14.09
N ILE A 146 -12.06 -3.12 -13.46
CA ILE A 146 -11.23 -3.33 -12.27
C ILE A 146 -12.02 -2.90 -11.03
N LYS A 147 -12.02 -3.75 -10.00
CA LYS A 147 -12.62 -3.46 -8.70
C LYS A 147 -11.65 -3.68 -7.56
N TYR A 148 -11.71 -2.79 -6.57
CA TYR A 148 -11.10 -2.98 -5.26
C TYR A 148 -12.21 -3.19 -4.23
N LYS A 149 -12.33 -4.42 -3.72
CA LYS A 149 -13.51 -4.87 -2.95
C LYS A 149 -14.78 -4.62 -3.76
N ASP A 150 -15.71 -3.81 -3.26
CA ASP A 150 -16.98 -3.50 -3.93
C ASP A 150 -16.94 -2.22 -4.79
N LEU A 151 -15.80 -1.52 -4.80
CA LEU A 151 -15.65 -0.22 -5.46
C LEU A 151 -14.92 -0.36 -6.80
N SER A 152 -15.44 0.28 -7.85
CA SER A 152 -14.81 0.32 -9.17
C SER A 152 -13.59 1.24 -9.19
N ILE A 153 -12.54 0.82 -9.89
CA ILE A 153 -11.38 1.66 -10.19
C ILE A 153 -11.61 2.35 -11.54
N GLU A 154 -11.38 3.65 -11.56
CA GLU A 154 -11.50 4.47 -12.77
C GLU A 154 -10.22 4.43 -13.61
N PHE A 155 -10.37 4.65 -14.91
CA PHE A 155 -9.27 4.84 -15.86
C PHE A 155 -9.01 6.33 -16.11
#